data_AF-A0A016A9V6-F1
#
_entry.id   AF-A0A016A9V6-F1
#
_cell.length_a   1.000
_cell.length_b   1.000
_cell.length_c   1.000
_cell.angle_alpha   90.00
_cell.angle_beta   90.00
_cell.angle_gamma   90.00
#
_symmetry.space_group_name_H-M   'P 1'
#
loop_
_entity.id
_entity.type
_entity.pdbx_description
1 polymer ?
#
loop_
_entity_poly.entity_id
_entity_poly.type
_entity_poly.pdbx_seq_one_letter_code
_entity_poly.pdbx_strand_id
1 'polypeptide(L)'
;MAGVTVLVLFASCGNSNKTDADPFASITHLVDSAMVNKTDSIDREKTSDEPKPIEADESFDDFIYNFASDDALQRQRVVFPLPYYNGERASKIDRKYWKHDDLFAKQSYYTLLFDREEDMDLVGDTSLTSVQVEWIFVKKRMVKKYYFERIKGAWMLEAINLRPIEENENEDFVEFFGHFATDSIFQSRRIRQPLVFVTTDPDDDFSILETTLDLNQWFAFKPALPADKLSNINYGQKNDDNASHKILALKGIGNGFSNILYFQRKDSGWELYKFEDTSI
;
A
#
# COMPACT_ATOMS: atom_id res chain seq x y z
N MET A 1 -59.29 20.14 31.85
CA MET A 1 -58.00 19.55 32.26
C MET A 1 -57.99 18.13 31.72
N ALA A 2 -57.44 17.87 30.52
CA ALA A 2 -56.01 17.72 30.20
C ALA A 2 -55.35 16.79 31.25
N GLY A 3 -55.08 15.50 30.96
CA GLY A 3 -54.16 14.98 29.92
C GLY A 3 -52.75 15.02 30.52
N VAL A 4 -51.99 13.93 30.63
CA VAL A 4 -51.27 13.29 29.53
C VAL A 4 -50.79 11.89 29.95
N THR A 5 -50.94 10.94 29.02
CA THR A 5 -50.45 9.56 29.03
C THR A 5 -48.95 9.51 28.73
N VAL A 6 -48.17 8.75 29.52
CA VAL A 6 -46.73 8.54 29.29
C VAL A 6 -46.53 7.45 28.23
N LEU A 7 -45.84 7.79 27.15
CA LEU A 7 -45.42 6.88 26.08
C LEU A 7 -43.94 6.51 26.30
N VAL A 8 -43.66 5.22 26.46
CA VAL A 8 -42.30 4.68 26.54
C VAL A 8 -41.84 4.32 25.13
N LEU A 9 -40.78 4.97 24.64
CA LEU A 9 -40.12 4.63 23.38
C LEU A 9 -38.75 4.03 23.66
N PHE A 10 -38.58 2.76 23.33
CA PHE A 10 -37.27 2.10 23.26
C PHE A 10 -36.56 2.56 21.99
N ALA A 11 -35.53 3.37 22.12
CA ALA A 11 -34.60 3.65 21.03
C ALA A 11 -33.56 2.52 20.98
N SER A 12 -33.77 1.59 20.05
CA SER A 12 -32.74 0.64 19.61
C SER A 12 -31.75 1.41 18.74
N CYS A 13 -30.55 1.68 19.27
CA CYS A 13 -29.44 2.15 18.42
C CYS A 13 -28.93 0.96 17.61
N GLY A 14 -29.34 0.92 16.35
CA GLY A 14 -28.80 0.02 15.34
C GLY A 14 -27.30 0.26 15.15
N ASN A 15 -26.56 -0.83 15.26
CA ASN A 15 -25.14 -0.92 14.97
C ASN A 15 -24.90 -0.57 13.50
N SER A 16 -24.27 0.57 13.21
CA SER A 16 -23.84 0.89 11.84
C SER A 16 -22.54 0.17 11.54
N ASN A 17 -22.63 -0.69 10.53
CA ASN A 17 -21.60 -1.55 9.98
C ASN A 17 -20.27 -0.83 9.67
N LYS A 18 -19.21 -1.64 9.79
CA LYS A 18 -17.88 -1.44 9.21
C LYS A 18 -18.00 -0.85 7.81
N THR A 19 -17.46 0.34 7.61
CA THR A 19 -17.26 0.93 6.29
C THR A 19 -16.03 0.27 5.68
N ASP A 20 -16.24 -0.75 4.84
CA ASP A 20 -15.28 -1.09 3.80
C ASP A 20 -15.15 0.15 2.91
N ALA A 21 -13.99 0.80 2.94
CA ALA A 21 -13.69 1.89 2.02
C ALA A 21 -13.63 1.28 0.61
N ASP A 22 -14.60 1.64 -0.25
CA ASP A 22 -14.57 1.25 -1.66
C ASP A 22 -13.24 1.71 -2.28
N PRO A 23 -12.35 0.79 -2.68
CA PRO A 23 -11.05 1.14 -3.21
C PRO A 23 -11.14 1.91 -4.54
N PHE A 24 -12.30 1.87 -5.20
CA PHE A 24 -12.60 2.64 -6.38
C PHE A 24 -13.37 3.93 -6.09
N ALA A 25 -13.68 4.27 -4.83
CA ALA A 25 -14.53 5.44 -4.50
C ALA A 25 -14.10 6.73 -5.22
N SER A 26 -12.78 7.00 -5.28
CA SER A 26 -12.22 8.19 -5.95
C SER A 26 -12.37 8.17 -7.48
N ILE A 27 -12.73 7.02 -8.06
CA ILE A 27 -12.87 6.77 -9.51
C ILE A 27 -14.27 6.30 -9.90
N THR A 28 -15.12 5.86 -8.97
CA THR A 28 -16.47 5.31 -9.23
C THR A 28 -17.32 6.30 -10.04
N HIS A 29 -17.26 7.60 -9.72
CA HIS A 29 -17.94 8.65 -10.49
C HIS A 29 -17.42 8.82 -11.94
N LEU A 30 -16.15 8.49 -12.20
CA LEU A 30 -15.54 8.53 -13.53
C LEU A 30 -15.87 7.28 -14.36
N VAL A 31 -15.98 6.11 -13.71
CA VAL A 31 -16.38 4.84 -14.34
C VAL A 31 -17.80 4.94 -14.90
N ASP A 32 -18.74 5.49 -14.13
CA ASP A 32 -20.12 5.72 -14.56
C ASP A 32 -20.19 6.66 -15.79
N SER A 33 -19.38 7.73 -15.79
CA SER A 33 -19.35 8.69 -16.89
C SER A 33 -18.76 8.11 -18.18
N ALA A 34 -17.85 7.13 -18.08
CA ALA A 34 -17.25 6.46 -19.23
C ALA A 34 -18.11 5.31 -19.80
N MET A 35 -19.06 4.78 -19.01
CA MET A 35 -19.96 3.69 -19.43
C MET A 35 -21.22 4.14 -20.18
N VAL A 36 -21.58 5.44 -20.15
CA VAL A 36 -22.86 5.93 -20.73
C VAL A 36 -22.92 5.94 -22.27
N ASN A 37 -21.83 5.66 -23.00
CA ASN A 37 -21.87 5.68 -24.47
C ASN A 37 -21.35 4.38 -25.11
N LYS A 38 -22.18 3.33 -25.16
CA LYS A 38 -22.23 2.40 -26.30
C LYS A 38 -23.40 1.41 -26.26
N THR A 39 -24.49 1.74 -26.95
CA THR A 39 -25.34 0.76 -27.62
C THR A 39 -24.82 0.58 -29.03
N ASP A 40 -24.09 -0.51 -29.28
CA ASP A 40 -23.95 -1.06 -30.63
C ASP A 40 -23.68 -2.57 -30.51
N SER A 41 -24.65 -3.35 -30.97
CA SER A 41 -24.59 -4.81 -31.00
C SER A 41 -23.63 -5.27 -32.09
N ILE A 42 -22.51 -5.86 -31.69
CA ILE A 42 -21.78 -6.79 -32.55
C ILE A 42 -21.51 -8.03 -31.71
N ASP A 43 -22.15 -9.12 -32.12
CA ASP A 43 -21.99 -10.47 -31.60
C ASP A 43 -20.53 -10.87 -31.81
N ARG A 44 -19.70 -10.66 -30.77
CA ARG A 44 -18.40 -11.30 -30.66
C ARG A 44 -18.63 -12.56 -29.87
N GLU A 45 -18.38 -13.69 -30.52
CA GLU A 45 -18.21 -15.01 -29.93
C GLU A 45 -17.46 -14.85 -28.59
N LYS A 46 -18.20 -14.91 -27.48
CA LYS A 46 -17.65 -14.92 -26.13
C LYS A 46 -16.98 -16.27 -25.96
N THR A 47 -15.73 -16.41 -26.38
CA THR A 47 -14.83 -17.33 -25.68
C THR A 47 -14.88 -16.87 -24.22
N SER A 48 -15.32 -17.77 -23.34
CA SER A 48 -15.36 -17.54 -21.90
C SER A 48 -13.90 -17.49 -21.39
N ASP A 49 -13.19 -16.41 -21.68
CA ASP A 49 -11.87 -16.10 -21.15
C ASP A 49 -12.01 -15.55 -19.73
N GLU A 50 -12.77 -16.26 -18.88
CA GLU A 50 -12.78 -15.97 -17.46
C GLU A 50 -11.41 -16.36 -16.88
N PRO A 51 -10.80 -15.49 -16.06
CA PRO A 51 -9.48 -15.74 -15.52
C PRO A 51 -9.54 -16.97 -14.61
N LYS A 52 -8.72 -17.99 -14.93
CA LYS A 52 -8.61 -19.20 -14.12
C LYS A 52 -7.65 -18.97 -12.97
N PRO A 53 -8.03 -19.24 -11.70
CA PRO A 53 -7.11 -19.17 -10.57
C PRO A 53 -5.89 -20.09 -10.75
N ILE A 54 -4.74 -19.65 -10.26
CA ILE A 54 -3.53 -20.46 -10.07
C ILE A 54 -3.21 -20.56 -8.58
N GLU A 55 -2.27 -21.43 -8.21
CA GLU A 55 -1.83 -21.60 -6.80
C GLU A 55 -1.38 -20.27 -6.18
N ALA A 56 -0.65 -19.44 -6.94
CA ALA A 56 -0.20 -18.13 -6.48
C ALA A 56 -1.35 -17.15 -6.18
N ASP A 57 -2.60 -17.40 -6.59
CA ASP A 57 -3.74 -16.52 -6.27
C ASP A 57 -4.25 -16.68 -4.82
N GLU A 58 -3.75 -17.67 -4.06
CA GLU A 58 -4.09 -17.90 -2.66
C GLU A 58 -3.67 -16.73 -1.74
N SER A 59 -2.53 -16.10 -2.05
CA SER A 59 -1.99 -14.92 -1.37
C SER A 59 -1.70 -13.81 -2.38
N PHE A 60 -1.98 -12.56 -2.02
CA PHE A 60 -1.64 -11.43 -2.90
C PHE A 60 -0.14 -11.30 -3.12
N ASP A 61 0.67 -11.59 -2.10
CA ASP A 61 2.14 -11.46 -2.16
C ASP A 61 2.77 -12.46 -3.13
N ASP A 62 2.27 -13.70 -3.14
CA ASP A 62 2.70 -14.72 -4.09
C ASP A 62 2.25 -14.36 -5.51
N PHE A 63 0.98 -13.93 -5.65
CA PHE A 63 0.45 -13.49 -6.94
C PHE A 63 1.27 -12.34 -7.51
N ILE A 64 1.52 -11.28 -6.74
CA ILE A 64 2.13 -10.05 -7.26
C ILE A 64 3.59 -10.28 -7.69
N TYR A 65 4.30 -11.15 -6.99
CA TYR A 65 5.65 -11.57 -7.39
C TYR A 65 5.62 -12.33 -8.74
N ASN A 66 4.69 -13.28 -8.91
CA ASN A 66 4.53 -14.02 -10.16
C ASN A 66 4.07 -13.10 -11.31
N PHE A 67 3.10 -12.23 -11.05
CA PHE A 67 2.60 -11.23 -12.00
C PHE A 67 3.73 -10.32 -12.50
N ALA A 68 4.61 -9.88 -11.61
CA ALA A 68 5.74 -9.02 -11.93
C ALA A 68 6.91 -9.74 -12.61
N SER A 69 6.98 -11.07 -12.52
CA SER A 69 8.12 -11.87 -13.02
C SER A 69 7.84 -12.60 -14.34
N ASP A 70 6.58 -12.87 -14.67
CA ASP A 70 6.17 -13.62 -15.86
C ASP A 70 5.34 -12.74 -16.83
N ASP A 71 5.91 -12.41 -18.00
CA ASP A 71 5.22 -11.61 -19.04
C ASP A 71 3.94 -12.27 -19.57
N ALA A 72 3.92 -13.61 -19.68
CA ALA A 72 2.76 -14.33 -20.19
C ALA A 72 1.62 -14.30 -19.17
N LEU A 73 1.92 -14.54 -17.89
CA LEU A 73 0.95 -14.42 -16.80
C LEU A 73 0.45 -12.97 -16.70
N GLN A 74 1.35 -11.99 -16.70
CA GLN A 74 0.99 -10.59 -16.60
C GLN A 74 -0.02 -10.17 -17.68
N ARG A 75 0.22 -10.55 -18.95
CA ARG A 75 -0.69 -10.25 -20.06
C ARG A 75 -2.05 -10.92 -19.96
N GLN A 76 -2.18 -12.01 -19.21
CA GLN A 76 -3.44 -12.71 -18.96
C GLN A 76 -4.20 -12.09 -17.78
N ARG A 77 -3.49 -11.48 -16.84
CA ARG A 77 -4.02 -10.90 -15.60
C ARG A 77 -4.26 -9.39 -15.67
N VAL A 78 -4.17 -8.79 -16.86
CA VAL A 78 -4.48 -7.37 -17.09
C VAL A 78 -5.77 -7.28 -17.89
N VAL A 79 -6.74 -6.53 -17.38
CA VAL A 79 -7.96 -6.25 -18.12
C VAL A 79 -7.65 -5.32 -19.29
N PHE A 80 -8.09 -5.68 -20.49
CA PHE A 80 -7.91 -4.87 -21.69
C PHE A 80 -9.23 -4.51 -22.37
N PRO A 81 -9.38 -3.27 -22.89
CA PRO A 81 -8.44 -2.15 -22.80
C PRO A 81 -8.37 -1.59 -21.37
N LEU A 82 -7.16 -1.47 -20.81
CA LEU A 82 -6.94 -1.18 -19.40
C LEU A 82 -7.28 0.29 -19.10
N PRO A 83 -8.23 0.59 -18.20
CA PRO A 83 -8.45 1.93 -17.68
C PRO A 83 -7.15 2.56 -17.15
N TYR A 84 -6.80 3.73 -17.68
CA TYR A 84 -5.64 4.51 -17.24
C TYR A 84 -6.07 5.94 -16.95
N TYR A 85 -5.90 6.36 -15.71
CA TYR A 85 -6.24 7.69 -15.22
C TYR A 85 -4.96 8.52 -15.05
N ASN A 86 -5.04 9.79 -15.46
CA ASN A 86 -4.03 10.79 -15.15
C ASN A 86 -4.69 11.91 -14.35
N GLY A 87 -4.80 11.71 -13.03
CA GLY A 87 -5.74 12.47 -12.20
C GLY A 87 -7.18 12.27 -12.70
N GLU A 88 -7.89 13.37 -12.96
CA GLU A 88 -9.28 13.34 -13.47
C GLU A 88 -9.38 12.89 -14.94
N ARG A 89 -8.26 12.85 -15.68
CA ARG A 89 -8.29 12.51 -17.11
C ARG A 89 -8.31 11.00 -17.31
N ALA A 90 -9.45 10.46 -17.72
CA ALA A 90 -9.59 9.07 -18.11
C ALA A 90 -9.03 8.79 -19.53
N SER A 91 -8.37 7.65 -19.68
CA SER A 91 -7.88 7.11 -20.95
C SER A 91 -7.80 5.58 -20.87
N LYS A 92 -7.28 4.92 -21.91
CA LYS A 92 -7.19 3.46 -21.97
C LYS A 92 -5.88 3.00 -22.60
N ILE A 93 -5.33 1.88 -22.13
CA ILE A 93 -4.18 1.20 -22.72
C ILE A 93 -4.66 -0.06 -23.43
N ASP A 94 -4.54 -0.11 -24.75
CA ASP A 94 -4.84 -1.33 -25.51
C ASP A 94 -3.77 -2.41 -25.28
N ARG A 95 -4.16 -3.69 -25.41
CA ARG A 95 -3.27 -4.86 -25.25
C ARG A 95 -1.97 -4.76 -26.07
N LYS A 96 -2.05 -4.21 -27.28
CA LYS A 96 -0.89 -4.03 -28.18
C LYS A 96 0.15 -3.01 -27.69
N TYR A 97 -0.25 -2.11 -26.78
CA TYR A 97 0.64 -1.11 -26.17
C TYR A 97 1.09 -1.51 -24.77
N TRP A 98 0.61 -2.64 -24.23
CA TRP A 98 1.06 -3.16 -22.96
C TRP A 98 2.53 -3.60 -23.03
N LYS A 99 3.33 -3.00 -22.14
CA LYS A 99 4.70 -3.41 -21.86
C LYS A 99 4.71 -4.09 -20.51
N HIS A 100 5.51 -5.13 -20.40
CA HIS A 100 5.76 -5.79 -19.11
C HIS A 100 6.17 -4.75 -18.06
N ASP A 101 5.52 -4.78 -16.91
CA ASP A 101 5.82 -3.94 -15.75
C ASP A 101 6.38 -4.83 -14.65
N ASP A 102 7.69 -4.74 -14.39
CA ASP A 102 8.36 -5.56 -13.38
C ASP A 102 7.95 -5.18 -11.94
N LEU A 103 7.12 -4.14 -11.77
CA LEU A 103 6.81 -3.54 -10.48
C LEU A 103 8.10 -3.41 -9.65
N PHE A 104 8.09 -3.91 -8.41
CA PHE A 104 9.25 -3.92 -7.52
C PHE A 104 10.11 -5.19 -7.65
N ALA A 105 9.72 -6.22 -8.42
CA ALA A 105 10.36 -7.54 -8.41
C ALA A 105 11.85 -7.57 -8.78
N LYS A 106 12.34 -6.54 -9.50
CA LYS A 106 13.77 -6.38 -9.83
C LYS A 106 14.58 -5.58 -8.80
N GLN A 107 13.96 -5.11 -7.72
CA GLN A 107 14.64 -4.43 -6.63
C GLN A 107 15.22 -5.44 -5.62
N SER A 108 16.11 -5.00 -4.74
CA SER A 108 16.62 -5.84 -3.64
C SER A 108 15.63 -5.93 -2.47
N TYR A 109 14.84 -4.89 -2.27
CA TYR A 109 13.76 -4.81 -1.29
C TYR A 109 12.64 -3.90 -1.82
N TYR A 110 11.45 -4.01 -1.23
CA TYR A 110 10.34 -3.09 -1.41
C TYR A 110 9.94 -2.51 -0.05
N THR A 111 9.12 -1.46 -0.06
CA THR A 111 8.60 -0.79 1.14
C THR A 111 7.10 -0.96 1.30
N LEU A 112 6.65 -0.93 2.56
CA LEU A 112 5.26 -0.85 3.00
C LEU A 112 5.10 0.27 4.03
N LEU A 113 3.97 0.96 3.98
CA LEU A 113 3.63 2.06 4.90
C LEU A 113 2.40 1.71 5.74
N PHE A 114 2.51 1.99 7.04
CA PHE A 114 1.44 1.79 8.02
C PHE A 114 1.38 2.98 9.00
N ASP A 115 0.20 3.24 9.55
CA ASP A 115 0.03 4.18 10.68
C ASP A 115 0.29 3.52 12.03
N ARG A 116 0.04 2.21 12.13
CA ARG A 116 -0.01 1.46 13.41
C ARG A 116 0.59 0.08 13.24
N GLU A 117 1.15 -0.45 14.32
CA GLU A 117 1.84 -1.75 14.31
C GLU A 117 0.84 -2.89 14.09
N GLU A 118 -0.36 -2.82 14.68
CA GLU A 118 -1.41 -3.82 14.47
C GLU A 118 -1.91 -3.91 13.01
N ASP A 119 -1.70 -2.87 12.20
CA ASP A 119 -2.08 -2.89 10.78
C ASP A 119 -1.10 -3.71 9.94
N MET A 120 0.07 -4.07 10.47
CA MET A 120 1.04 -4.92 9.78
C MET A 120 0.55 -6.37 9.63
N ASP A 121 -0.38 -6.82 10.49
CA ASP A 121 -1.00 -8.15 10.41
C ASP A 121 -1.84 -8.33 9.14
N LEU A 122 -2.27 -7.24 8.49
CA LEU A 122 -3.05 -7.26 7.25
C LEU A 122 -2.28 -7.81 6.05
N VAL A 123 -0.95 -7.81 6.09
CA VAL A 123 -0.11 -8.36 5.01
C VAL A 123 -0.41 -9.86 4.78
N GLY A 124 -0.76 -10.59 5.85
CA GLY A 124 -1.10 -12.02 5.78
C GLY A 124 -2.59 -12.32 5.51
N ASP A 125 -3.44 -11.32 5.28
CA ASP A 125 -4.87 -11.53 5.12
C ASP A 125 -5.22 -12.09 3.72
N THR A 126 -5.43 -13.40 3.65
CA THR A 126 -5.81 -14.11 2.42
C THR A 126 -7.29 -13.94 2.05
N SER A 127 -8.10 -13.27 2.88
CA SER A 127 -9.51 -13.00 2.61
C SER A 127 -9.73 -11.80 1.69
N LEU A 128 -8.72 -10.93 1.56
CA LEU A 128 -8.78 -9.71 0.75
C LEU A 128 -9.17 -10.00 -0.71
N THR A 129 -10.03 -9.15 -1.26
CA THR A 129 -10.47 -9.22 -2.66
C THR A 129 -10.10 -7.99 -3.47
N SER A 130 -9.57 -6.95 -2.82
CA SER A 130 -8.99 -5.79 -3.48
C SER A 130 -7.73 -5.35 -2.77
N VAL A 131 -6.66 -5.12 -3.52
CA VAL A 131 -5.38 -4.64 -3.04
C VAL A 131 -4.87 -3.60 -4.02
N GLN A 132 -4.17 -2.58 -3.54
CA GLN A 132 -3.53 -1.61 -4.43
C GLN A 132 -2.03 -1.61 -4.24
N VAL A 133 -1.30 -1.66 -5.36
CA VAL A 133 0.15 -1.46 -5.37
C VAL A 133 0.43 -0.04 -5.80
N GLU A 134 1.38 0.62 -5.15
CA GLU A 134 1.66 2.03 -5.38
C GLU A 134 3.15 2.29 -5.58
N TRP A 135 3.46 3.19 -6.50
CA TRP A 135 4.74 3.86 -6.60
C TRP A 135 4.61 5.31 -6.19
N ILE A 136 5.28 5.68 -5.10
CA ILE A 136 5.35 7.06 -4.60
C ILE A 136 6.67 7.68 -5.06
N PHE A 137 6.60 8.58 -6.04
CA PHE A 137 7.77 9.29 -6.59
C PHE A 137 8.08 10.51 -5.73
N VAL A 138 8.88 10.31 -4.67
CA VAL A 138 9.18 11.28 -3.61
C VAL A 138 9.48 12.68 -4.16
N LYS A 139 10.47 12.80 -5.05
CA LYS A 139 10.90 14.11 -5.61
C LYS A 139 9.87 14.75 -6.55
N LYS A 140 9.03 13.94 -7.20
CA LYS A 140 8.04 14.42 -8.17
C LYS A 140 6.67 14.70 -7.55
N ARG A 141 6.45 14.27 -6.29
CA ARG A 141 5.15 14.30 -5.60
C ARG A 141 4.04 13.66 -6.45
N MET A 142 4.35 12.51 -7.04
CA MET A 142 3.40 11.74 -7.86
C MET A 142 3.21 10.34 -7.27
N VAL A 143 2.01 9.79 -7.40
CA VAL A 143 1.69 8.39 -7.13
C VAL A 143 1.27 7.70 -8.41
N LYS A 144 1.80 6.51 -8.67
CA LYS A 144 1.24 5.58 -9.66
C LYS A 144 0.64 4.39 -8.93
N LYS A 145 -0.68 4.32 -8.89
CA LYS A 145 -1.48 3.30 -8.21
C LYS A 145 -1.99 2.27 -9.21
N TYR A 146 -1.91 0.99 -8.83
CA TYR A 146 -2.35 -0.17 -9.59
C TYR A 146 -3.44 -0.85 -8.78
N TYR A 147 -4.62 -1.01 -9.36
CA TYR A 147 -5.79 -1.55 -8.67
C TYR A 147 -5.96 -3.01 -9.05
N PHE A 148 -5.77 -3.90 -8.06
CA PHE A 148 -5.97 -5.32 -8.24
C PHE A 148 -7.26 -5.78 -7.57
N GLU A 149 -8.02 -6.62 -8.26
CA GLU A 149 -9.21 -7.28 -7.72
C GLU A 149 -9.13 -8.80 -7.90
N ARG A 150 -9.59 -9.55 -6.90
CA ARG A 150 -9.69 -11.00 -6.95
C ARG A 150 -11.06 -11.42 -7.51
N ILE A 151 -11.11 -11.64 -8.81
CA ILE A 151 -12.33 -12.01 -9.53
C ILE A 151 -12.40 -13.53 -9.67
N LYS A 152 -13.40 -14.15 -9.03
CA LYS A 152 -13.59 -15.61 -9.01
C LYS A 152 -12.33 -16.38 -8.58
N GLY A 153 -11.57 -15.81 -7.64
CA GLY A 153 -10.34 -16.40 -7.11
C GLY A 153 -9.09 -16.12 -7.94
N ALA A 154 -9.16 -15.32 -9.01
CA ALA A 154 -7.98 -14.90 -9.79
C ALA A 154 -7.76 -13.40 -9.64
N TRP A 155 -6.55 -12.98 -9.30
CA TRP A 155 -6.20 -11.56 -9.20
C TRP A 155 -6.02 -10.93 -10.58
N MET A 156 -6.64 -9.77 -10.78
CA MET A 156 -6.69 -9.04 -12.04
C MET A 156 -6.30 -7.58 -11.82
N LEU A 157 -5.44 -7.03 -12.69
CA LEU A 157 -5.19 -5.60 -12.76
C LEU A 157 -6.34 -4.93 -13.52
N GLU A 158 -7.14 -4.16 -12.79
CA GLU A 158 -8.36 -3.53 -13.28
C GLU A 158 -8.14 -2.08 -13.72
N ALA A 159 -7.19 -1.36 -13.11
CA ALA A 159 -6.91 0.02 -13.47
C ALA A 159 -5.50 0.47 -13.04
N ILE A 160 -5.03 1.54 -13.67
CA ILE A 160 -3.87 2.31 -13.20
C ILE A 160 -4.26 3.78 -13.09
N ASN A 161 -3.83 4.45 -12.01
CA ASN A 161 -3.94 5.90 -11.86
C ASN A 161 -2.55 6.50 -11.62
N LEU A 162 -2.13 7.44 -12.47
CA LEU A 162 -0.95 8.26 -12.26
C LEU A 162 -1.39 9.68 -11.93
N ARG A 163 -1.18 10.14 -10.71
CA ARG A 163 -1.63 11.47 -10.30
C ARG A 163 -0.67 12.09 -9.28
N PRO A 164 -0.81 13.38 -8.96
CA PRO A 164 -0.18 13.94 -7.78
C PRO A 164 -0.55 13.16 -6.51
N ILE A 165 0.32 13.22 -5.49
CA ILE A 165 -0.03 12.75 -4.14
C ILE A 165 -1.26 13.55 -3.67
N GLU A 166 -2.28 12.87 -3.16
CA GLU A 166 -3.50 13.50 -2.60
C GLU A 166 -3.36 13.77 -1.09
N GLU A 167 -4.24 14.61 -0.54
CA GLU A 167 -4.46 14.69 0.91
C GLU A 167 -4.94 13.30 1.41
N ASN A 168 -4.32 12.80 2.49
CA ASN A 168 -4.42 11.47 3.09
C ASN A 168 -3.63 10.36 2.37
N GLU A 169 -2.55 10.72 1.67
CA GLU A 169 -1.58 9.77 1.11
C GLU A 169 -0.16 9.96 1.65
N ASN A 170 -0.06 10.35 2.92
CA ASN A 170 1.20 10.46 3.64
C ASN A 170 2.09 11.57 3.07
N GLU A 171 1.52 12.61 2.43
CA GLU A 171 2.28 13.61 1.68
C GLU A 171 3.37 14.26 2.54
N ASP A 172 2.98 14.73 3.74
CA ASP A 172 3.87 15.34 4.73
C ASP A 172 4.99 14.37 5.16
N PHE A 173 4.65 13.10 5.38
CA PHE A 173 5.63 12.08 5.74
C PHE A 173 6.58 11.76 4.59
N VAL A 174 6.09 11.66 3.35
CA VAL A 174 6.89 11.36 2.15
C VAL A 174 7.87 12.51 1.87
N GLU A 175 7.45 13.75 2.03
CA GLU A 175 8.33 14.91 1.91
C GLU A 175 9.43 14.91 2.98
N PHE A 176 9.05 14.68 4.25
CA PHE A 176 10.00 14.49 5.34
C PHE A 176 11.00 13.35 5.03
N PHE A 177 10.49 12.20 4.60
CA PHE A 177 11.30 11.01 4.35
C PHE A 177 12.29 11.24 3.19
N GLY A 178 11.90 12.00 2.17
CA GLY A 178 12.81 12.39 1.08
C GLY A 178 14.05 13.14 1.59
N HIS A 179 13.87 14.10 2.49
CA HIS A 179 14.98 14.80 3.15
C HIS A 179 15.73 13.87 4.10
N PHE A 180 15.02 13.08 4.91
CA PHE A 180 15.61 12.12 5.84
C PHE A 180 16.51 11.09 5.13
N ALA A 181 16.14 10.65 3.94
CA ALA A 181 16.89 9.65 3.17
C ALA A 181 18.11 10.22 2.42
N THR A 182 18.18 11.55 2.21
CA THR A 182 19.18 12.18 1.33
C THR A 182 20.12 13.17 2.01
N ASP A 183 19.73 13.78 3.11
CA ASP A 183 20.54 14.73 3.88
C ASP A 183 20.91 14.12 5.25
N SER A 184 22.19 13.77 5.43
CA SER A 184 22.68 13.15 6.67
C SER A 184 22.69 14.10 7.86
N ILE A 185 22.85 15.42 7.63
CA ILE A 185 22.78 16.42 8.69
C ILE A 185 21.33 16.56 9.15
N PHE A 186 20.38 16.61 8.22
CA PHE A 186 18.96 16.59 8.55
C PHE A 186 18.56 15.29 9.26
N GLN A 187 18.97 14.14 8.72
CA GLN A 187 18.73 12.83 9.31
C GLN A 187 19.21 12.76 10.76
N SER A 188 20.45 13.17 11.05
CA SER A 188 21.00 13.11 12.42
C SER A 188 20.22 13.97 13.44
N ARG A 189 19.58 15.06 12.99
CA ARG A 189 18.75 15.93 13.83
C ARG A 189 17.32 15.40 14.02
N ARG A 190 16.91 14.42 13.22
CA ARG A 190 15.57 13.84 13.18
C ARG A 190 15.55 12.38 13.66
N ILE A 191 16.54 12.01 14.46
CA ILE A 191 16.60 10.71 15.15
C ILE A 191 16.54 11.00 16.64
N ARG A 192 15.59 10.39 17.33
CA ARG A 192 15.50 10.45 18.79
C ARG A 192 16.79 9.87 19.38
N GLN A 193 17.33 10.52 20.41
CA GLN A 193 18.51 10.05 21.12
C GLN A 193 18.17 9.73 22.60
N PRO A 194 18.45 8.50 23.07
CA PRO A 194 18.96 7.37 22.29
C PRO A 194 17.87 6.76 21.37
N LEU A 195 18.27 6.13 20.26
CA LEU A 195 17.35 5.46 19.32
C LEU A 195 17.07 4.04 19.83
N VAL A 196 15.80 3.65 19.98
CA VAL A 196 15.46 2.26 20.35
C VAL A 196 15.80 1.33 19.19
N PHE A 197 16.47 0.22 19.49
CA PHE A 197 16.77 -0.83 18.53
C PHE A 197 16.32 -2.19 19.05
N VAL A 198 15.56 -2.90 18.23
CA VAL A 198 15.06 -4.24 18.54
C VAL A 198 15.56 -5.20 17.46
N THR A 199 16.01 -6.38 17.85
CA THR A 199 16.35 -7.46 16.91
C THR A 199 15.86 -8.79 17.43
N THR A 200 15.66 -9.78 16.56
CA THR A 200 15.41 -11.17 16.97
C THR A 200 16.62 -11.75 17.70
N ASP A 201 16.37 -12.55 18.74
CA ASP A 201 17.44 -13.30 19.41
C ASP A 201 17.82 -14.52 18.55
N PRO A 202 19.08 -14.65 18.10
CA PRO A 202 19.52 -15.79 17.30
C PRO A 202 19.50 -17.12 18.06
N ASP A 203 19.44 -17.10 19.39
CA ASP A 203 19.44 -18.29 20.25
C ASP A 203 18.02 -18.69 20.73
N ASP A 204 17.02 -17.82 20.55
CA ASP A 204 15.62 -18.08 20.94
C ASP A 204 14.63 -17.40 19.98
N ASP A 205 14.00 -18.22 19.13
CA ASP A 205 13.02 -17.82 18.10
C ASP A 205 11.82 -17.01 18.64
N PHE A 206 11.57 -17.04 19.97
CA PHE A 206 10.45 -16.33 20.60
C PHE A 206 10.85 -15.07 21.35
N SER A 207 12.14 -14.75 21.43
CA SER A 207 12.64 -13.62 22.21
C SER A 207 13.20 -12.50 21.32
N ILE A 208 13.10 -11.27 21.85
CA ILE A 208 13.61 -10.07 21.20
C ILE A 208 14.69 -9.45 22.07
N LEU A 209 15.77 -9.00 21.44
CA LEU A 209 16.82 -8.22 22.07
C LEU A 209 16.51 -6.74 21.86
N GLU A 210 16.17 -6.04 22.94
CA GLU A 210 15.98 -4.59 22.94
C GLU A 210 17.23 -3.89 23.50
N THR A 211 17.75 -2.95 22.74
CA THR A 211 18.88 -2.09 23.12
C THR A 211 18.67 -0.69 22.56
N THR A 212 19.69 0.16 22.65
CA THR A 212 19.66 1.49 22.04
C THR A 212 20.89 1.78 21.22
N LEU A 213 20.72 2.61 20.18
CA LEU A 213 21.79 3.07 19.29
C LEU A 213 22.07 4.55 19.51
N ASP A 214 23.35 4.89 19.57
CA ASP A 214 23.79 6.27 19.30
C ASP A 214 23.78 6.55 17.79
N LEU A 215 24.03 7.82 17.41
CA LEU A 215 24.04 8.23 16.00
C LEU A 215 25.09 7.49 15.16
N ASN A 216 26.28 7.22 15.69
CA ASN A 216 27.33 6.54 14.93
C ASN A 216 26.93 5.09 14.65
N GLN A 217 26.36 4.42 15.65
CA GLN A 217 25.85 3.06 15.50
C GLN A 217 24.68 3.01 14.52
N TRP A 218 23.76 3.98 14.58
CA TRP A 218 22.71 4.11 13.56
C TRP A 218 23.29 4.21 12.15
N PHE A 219 24.26 5.09 11.91
CA PHE A 219 24.86 5.22 10.58
C PHE A 219 25.63 3.96 10.12
N ALA A 220 26.11 3.14 11.06
CA ALA A 220 26.76 1.86 10.78
C ALA A 220 25.75 0.73 10.46
N PHE A 221 24.57 0.73 11.10
CA PHE A 221 23.59 -0.36 10.99
C PHE A 221 22.39 -0.07 10.09
N LYS A 222 22.08 1.20 9.80
CA LYS A 222 20.87 1.55 9.04
C LYS A 222 20.85 0.86 7.68
N PRO A 223 19.67 0.42 7.21
CA PRO A 223 19.53 -0.09 5.85
C PRO A 223 19.77 1.01 4.81
N ALA A 224 19.92 0.59 3.55
CA ALA A 224 19.85 1.52 2.44
C ALA A 224 18.43 2.14 2.39
N LEU A 225 18.33 3.47 2.45
CA LEU A 225 17.05 4.18 2.40
C LEU A 225 16.71 4.60 0.98
N PRO A 226 15.49 4.33 0.48
CA PRO A 226 15.11 4.67 -0.90
C PRO A 226 14.85 6.17 -1.05
N ALA A 227 15.76 6.87 -1.73
CA ALA A 227 15.72 8.33 -1.87
C ALA A 227 14.77 8.85 -2.98
N ASP A 228 14.55 8.06 -4.02
CA ASP A 228 13.84 8.52 -5.23
C ASP A 228 12.38 8.08 -5.30
N LYS A 229 12.09 6.85 -4.85
CA LYS A 229 10.79 6.22 -4.99
C LYS A 229 10.55 5.20 -3.88
N LEU A 230 9.39 5.29 -3.23
CA LEU A 230 8.87 4.30 -2.30
C LEU A 230 7.83 3.44 -3.00
N SER A 231 7.77 2.15 -2.67
CA SER A 231 6.57 1.36 -2.95
C SER A 231 5.62 1.39 -1.76
N ASN A 232 4.37 1.04 -1.99
CA ASN A 232 3.44 0.64 -0.95
C ASN A 232 2.51 -0.44 -1.50
N ILE A 233 2.01 -1.30 -0.62
CA ILE A 233 0.92 -2.24 -0.93
C ILE A 233 -0.15 -1.98 0.11
N ASN A 234 -1.32 -1.54 -0.35
CA ASN A 234 -2.47 -1.27 0.49
C ASN A 234 -3.36 -2.51 0.59
N TYR A 235 -3.22 -3.23 1.69
CA TYR A 235 -4.05 -4.35 2.13
C TYR A 235 -5.33 -3.90 2.85
N GLY A 236 -5.60 -2.58 2.89
CA GLY A 236 -6.70 -1.98 3.64
C GLY A 236 -6.24 -1.31 4.94
N GLN A 237 -4.93 -1.25 5.21
CA GLN A 237 -4.41 -0.53 6.36
C GLN A 237 -4.74 0.96 6.30
N LYS A 238 -4.86 1.59 7.48
CA LYS A 238 -5.08 3.03 7.57
C LYS A 238 -3.83 3.79 7.10
N ASN A 239 -4.06 4.85 6.32
CA ASN A 239 -3.05 5.82 5.90
C ASN A 239 -3.65 7.23 6.04
N ASP A 240 -3.70 7.75 7.26
CA ASP A 240 -4.27 9.06 7.59
C ASP A 240 -3.19 10.13 7.67
N ASP A 241 -3.36 11.28 7.01
CA ASP A 241 -2.40 12.39 7.11
C ASP A 241 -2.30 12.95 8.54
N ASN A 242 -3.35 12.77 9.34
CA ASN A 242 -3.38 13.18 10.74
C ASN A 242 -2.72 12.14 11.66
N ALA A 243 -2.26 11.00 11.15
CA ALA A 243 -1.53 10.02 11.94
C ALA A 243 -0.27 10.67 12.57
N SER A 244 -0.11 10.47 13.87
CA SER A 244 1.10 10.92 14.60
C SER A 244 2.23 9.91 14.51
N HIS A 245 2.00 8.75 13.89
CA HIS A 245 2.97 7.68 13.71
C HIS A 245 2.97 7.24 12.25
N LYS A 246 4.16 6.87 11.78
CA LYS A 246 4.35 6.23 10.49
C LYS A 246 5.38 5.13 10.63
N ILE A 247 5.06 3.99 10.07
CA ILE A 247 5.91 2.80 10.09
C ILE A 247 6.29 2.51 8.65
N LEU A 248 7.58 2.46 8.38
CA LEU A 248 8.14 2.08 7.09
C LEU A 248 8.80 0.71 7.24
N ALA A 249 8.15 -0.33 6.74
CA ALA A 249 8.76 -1.65 6.64
C ALA A 249 9.52 -1.77 5.31
N LEU A 250 10.76 -2.28 5.37
CA LEU A 250 11.59 -2.63 4.22
C LEU A 250 11.70 -4.15 4.18
N LYS A 251 11.19 -4.77 3.11
CA LYS A 251 11.09 -6.23 2.95
C LYS A 251 11.91 -6.68 1.76
N GLY A 252 12.80 -7.66 1.97
CA GLY A 252 13.66 -8.23 0.95
C GLY A 252 12.87 -8.95 -0.14
N ILE A 253 13.39 -8.94 -1.36
CA ILE A 253 12.81 -9.70 -2.47
C ILE A 253 13.63 -10.97 -2.65
N GLY A 254 12.99 -12.13 -2.46
CA GLY A 254 13.63 -13.44 -2.58
C GLY A 254 14.66 -13.75 -1.48
N ASN A 255 14.60 -13.05 -0.35
CA ASN A 255 15.46 -13.28 0.82
C ASN A 255 14.74 -12.82 2.10
N GLY A 256 15.28 -13.17 3.28
CA GLY A 256 14.66 -12.90 4.57
C GLY A 256 14.90 -11.50 5.15
N PHE A 257 15.46 -10.55 4.39
CA PHE A 257 15.69 -9.19 4.90
C PHE A 257 14.37 -8.52 5.34
N SER A 258 14.34 -8.02 6.58
CA SER A 258 13.17 -7.32 7.13
C SER A 258 13.63 -6.28 8.14
N ASN A 259 13.51 -5.01 7.77
CA ASN A 259 13.81 -3.89 8.66
C ASN A 259 12.58 -3.00 8.80
N ILE A 260 12.32 -2.49 10.01
CA ILE A 260 11.14 -1.66 10.27
C ILE A 260 11.59 -0.37 10.95
N LEU A 261 11.20 0.76 10.36
CA LEU A 261 11.52 2.09 10.85
C LEU A 261 10.26 2.78 11.35
N TYR A 262 10.27 3.16 12.62
CA TYR A 262 9.13 3.78 13.28
C TYR A 262 9.38 5.27 13.49
N PHE A 263 8.50 6.07 12.92
CA PHE A 263 8.53 7.52 12.97
C PHE A 263 7.36 8.03 13.80
N GLN A 264 7.60 9.09 14.55
CA GLN A 264 6.57 9.81 15.28
C GLN A 264 6.62 11.29 14.92
N ARG A 265 5.46 11.95 14.86
CA ARG A 265 5.35 13.39 14.64
C ARG A 265 5.32 14.11 15.97
N LYS A 266 6.30 14.99 16.19
CA LYS A 266 6.33 15.98 17.29
C LYS A 266 5.99 17.37 16.77
N ASP A 267 5.91 18.35 17.66
CA ASP A 267 5.74 19.76 17.29
C ASP A 267 6.88 20.26 16.37
N SER A 268 8.08 19.69 16.50
CA SER A 268 9.24 19.94 15.63
C SER A 268 9.21 19.18 14.29
N GLY A 269 8.15 18.40 14.04
CA GLY A 269 7.96 17.52 12.89
C GLY A 269 8.30 16.06 13.17
N TRP A 270 8.43 15.27 12.11
CA TRP A 270 8.75 13.84 12.18
C TRP A 270 10.15 13.56 12.70
N GLU A 271 10.29 12.48 13.47
CA GLU A 271 11.56 11.89 13.89
C GLU A 271 11.48 10.36 13.93
N LEU A 272 12.61 9.68 13.65
CA LEU A 272 12.78 8.25 13.87
C LEU A 272 12.96 7.98 15.38
N TYR A 273 12.18 7.08 15.96
CA TYR A 273 12.26 6.77 17.39
C TYR A 273 12.51 5.30 17.72
N LYS A 274 12.26 4.38 16.77
CA LYS A 274 12.54 2.94 16.92
C LYS A 274 12.96 2.36 15.57
N PHE A 275 13.95 1.48 15.60
CA PHE A 275 14.41 0.66 14.48
C PHE A 275 14.34 -0.80 14.89
N GLU A 276 13.75 -1.65 14.05
CA GLU A 276 13.75 -3.08 14.25
C GLU A 276 14.41 -3.81 13.09
N ASP A 277 15.22 -4.82 13.41
CA ASP A 277 15.73 -5.80 12.47
C ASP A 277 15.10 -7.16 12.78
N THR A 278 14.21 -7.61 11.89
CA THR A 278 13.51 -8.90 11.97
C THR A 278 13.91 -9.80 10.80
N SER A 279 15.12 -9.61 10.28
CA SER A 279 15.62 -10.42 9.17
C SER A 279 15.80 -11.89 9.59
N ILE A 280 15.47 -12.81 8.68
CA ILE A 280 15.55 -14.28 8.86
C ILE A 280 16.47 -14.97 7.86
#